data_AF-A0A958ADC5-F1
#
_entry.id   AF-A0A958ADC5-F1
#
_cell.length_a   1.000
_cell.length_b   1.000
_cell.length_c   1.000
_cell.angle_alpha   90.00
_cell.angle_beta   90.00
_cell.angle_gamma   90.00
#
_symmetry.space_group_name_H-M   'P 1'
#
loop_
_entity.id
_entity.type
_entity.pdbx_description
1 polymer ?
#
loop_
_entity_poly.entity_id
_entity_poly.type
_entity_poly.pdbx_seq_one_letter_code
_entity_poly.pdbx_strand_id
1 'polypeptide(L)'
;MAALSRAIRATFWAYSASVEASRPRSSLASSYFDLRLRQSPYQATITRLQSEDVTGALLLNNHSVYDWFYPYLGRGQYDLFMLDDFGIPSNPVEARTQSLLETIASHTDVLWIYDVDPAVTTPAEEVLTAWLGDLPPAHIQDIDGGRLRLFILENQQQNATSP
;
A
#
# COMPACT_ATOMS: atom_id res chain seq x y z
N MET A 1 -0.91 31.85 -20.57
CA MET A 1 0.31 31.65 -19.76
C MET A 1 0.12 30.44 -18.84
N ALA A 2 0.23 29.22 -19.36
CA ALA A 2 0.06 28.00 -18.55
C ALA A 2 0.94 26.83 -19.05
N ALA A 3 1.91 27.10 -19.92
CA ALA A 3 2.76 26.08 -20.54
C ALA A 3 4.22 26.11 -20.06
N LEU A 4 4.61 27.08 -19.22
CA LEU A 4 6.01 27.25 -18.79
C LEU A 4 6.33 26.71 -17.38
N SER A 5 5.33 26.31 -16.58
CA SER A 5 5.60 25.79 -15.21
C SER A 5 5.81 24.27 -15.13
N ARG A 6 5.56 23.51 -16.21
CA ARG A 6 5.83 22.05 -16.22
C ARG A 6 7.26 21.71 -16.61
N ALA A 7 7.99 22.63 -17.26
CA ALA A 7 9.35 22.37 -17.74
C ALA A 7 10.44 22.50 -16.66
N ILE A 8 10.15 23.11 -15.51
CA ILE A 8 11.17 23.34 -14.45
C ILE A 8 11.21 22.21 -13.41
N ARG A 9 10.17 21.37 -13.30
CA ARG A 9 10.21 20.16 -12.44
C ARG A 9 10.86 18.94 -13.09
N ALA A 10 11.07 18.95 -14.41
CA ALA A 10 11.66 17.82 -15.13
C ALA A 10 13.20 17.72 -15.00
N THR A 11 13.88 18.79 -14.58
CA THR A 11 15.35 18.83 -14.62
C THR A 11 16.02 18.60 -13.26
N PHE A 12 15.27 18.57 -12.16
CA PHE A 12 15.85 18.32 -10.82
C PHE A 12 15.72 16.86 -10.35
N TRP A 13 14.95 16.02 -11.05
CA TRP A 13 14.86 14.57 -10.78
C TRP A 13 15.84 13.71 -11.60
N ALA A 14 16.51 14.30 -12.60
CA ALA A 14 17.46 13.58 -13.44
C ALA A 14 18.88 13.49 -12.84
N TYR A 15 19.19 14.22 -11.76
CA TYR A 15 20.54 14.22 -11.16
C TYR A 15 20.66 13.38 -9.87
N SER A 16 19.54 13.06 -9.22
CA SER A 16 19.54 12.20 -8.02
C SER A 16 19.34 10.71 -8.33
N ALA A 17 18.77 10.38 -9.50
CA ALA A 17 18.55 8.99 -9.92
C ALA A 17 19.81 8.25 -10.39
N SER A 18 20.94 8.95 -10.58
CA SER A 18 22.18 8.35 -11.12
C SER A 18 23.19 7.89 -10.06
N VAL A 19 22.94 8.06 -8.76
CA VAL A 19 23.93 7.68 -7.72
C VAL A 19 23.48 6.48 -6.86
N GLU A 20 22.21 6.08 -6.90
CA GLU A 20 21.71 4.97 -6.06
C GLU A 20 21.35 3.69 -6.84
N ALA A 21 21.32 3.75 -8.17
CA ALA A 21 20.99 2.61 -9.05
C ALA A 21 22.19 1.68 -9.38
N SER A 22 23.32 1.78 -8.67
CA SER A 22 24.55 1.08 -9.08
C SER A 22 25.36 0.51 -7.92
N ARG A 23 24.69 -0.14 -6.95
CA ARG A 23 25.35 -1.22 -6.21
C ARG A 23 24.82 -2.54 -6.75
N PRO A 24 25.63 -3.33 -7.48
CA PRO A 24 25.21 -4.67 -7.84
C PRO A 24 24.91 -5.39 -6.52
N ARG A 25 23.64 -5.79 -6.31
CA ARG A 25 23.35 -6.85 -5.35
C ARG A 25 24.27 -7.99 -5.74
N SER A 26 25.01 -8.54 -4.78
CA SER A 26 25.75 -9.77 -5.04
C SER A 26 24.77 -10.77 -5.66
N SER A 27 25.16 -11.46 -6.73
CA SER A 27 24.31 -12.42 -7.42
C SER A 27 23.65 -13.43 -6.46
N LEU A 28 24.35 -13.71 -5.35
CA LEU A 28 23.87 -14.51 -4.22
C LEU A 28 22.61 -13.93 -3.54
N ALA A 29 22.59 -12.62 -3.24
CA ALA A 29 21.44 -12.00 -2.60
C ALA A 29 20.20 -12.03 -3.50
N SER A 30 20.35 -11.75 -4.80
CA SER A 30 19.25 -11.86 -5.76
C SER A 30 18.75 -13.31 -5.88
N SER A 31 19.66 -14.29 -5.99
CA SER A 31 19.29 -15.71 -6.08
C SER A 31 18.55 -16.22 -4.84
N TYR A 32 18.88 -15.71 -3.65
CA TYR A 32 18.18 -16.03 -2.40
C TYR A 32 16.74 -15.49 -2.40
N PHE A 33 16.54 -14.22 -2.76
CA PHE A 33 15.20 -13.63 -2.81
C PHE A 33 14.35 -14.25 -3.92
N ASP A 34 14.92 -14.62 -5.08
CA ASP A 34 14.19 -15.30 -6.15
C ASP A 34 13.73 -16.70 -5.72
N LEU A 35 14.60 -17.46 -5.03
CA LEU A 35 14.23 -18.77 -4.49
C LEU A 35 13.15 -18.64 -3.42
N ARG A 36 13.31 -17.69 -2.49
CA ARG A 36 12.36 -17.44 -1.41
C ARG A 36 11.01 -16.98 -1.97
N LEU A 37 10.99 -16.14 -3.01
CA LEU A 37 9.76 -15.71 -3.66
C LEU A 37 8.99 -16.87 -4.29
N ARG A 38 9.68 -17.82 -4.95
CA ARG A 38 9.06 -19.05 -5.47
C ARG A 38 8.49 -19.97 -4.41
N GLN A 39 8.92 -19.82 -3.16
CA GLN A 39 8.41 -20.56 -2.01
C GLN A 39 7.35 -19.79 -1.23
N SER A 40 7.14 -18.52 -1.57
CA SER A 40 6.17 -17.66 -0.90
C SER A 40 4.75 -18.18 -1.17
N PRO A 41 3.90 -18.30 -0.13
CA PRO A 41 2.48 -18.57 -0.35
C PRO A 41 1.78 -17.38 -1.05
N TYR A 42 2.42 -16.21 -1.10
CA TYR A 42 1.87 -14.98 -1.69
C TYR A 42 2.59 -14.56 -2.99
N GLN A 43 3.21 -15.52 -3.68
CA GLN A 43 4.01 -15.26 -4.87
C GLN A 43 3.21 -14.53 -5.96
N ALA A 44 1.97 -14.95 -6.22
CA ALA A 44 1.19 -14.41 -7.32
C ALA A 44 0.80 -12.96 -7.05
N THR A 45 0.44 -12.63 -5.80
CA THR A 45 0.11 -11.28 -5.35
C THR A 45 1.31 -10.36 -5.43
N ILE A 46 2.47 -10.79 -4.94
CA ILE A 46 3.71 -10.01 -5.03
C ILE A 46 4.06 -9.74 -6.49
N THR A 47 4.00 -10.77 -7.34
CA THR A 47 4.32 -10.64 -8.78
C THR A 47 3.34 -9.71 -9.48
N ARG A 48 2.04 -9.81 -9.17
CA ARG A 48 0.99 -8.94 -9.69
C ARG A 48 1.27 -7.48 -9.35
N LEU A 49 1.50 -7.17 -8.06
CA LEU A 49 1.76 -5.81 -7.58
C LEU A 49 3.07 -5.23 -8.15
N GLN A 50 4.12 -6.04 -8.31
CA GLN A 50 5.36 -5.59 -8.96
C GLN A 50 5.20 -5.23 -10.44
N SER A 51 4.15 -5.74 -11.09
CA SER A 51 3.82 -5.46 -12.49
C SER A 51 2.82 -4.33 -12.68
N GLU A 52 2.32 -3.72 -11.59
CA GLU A 52 1.37 -2.61 -11.68
C GLU A 52 2.07 -1.30 -12.02
N ASP A 53 1.47 -0.54 -12.95
CA ASP A 53 1.90 0.82 -13.26
C ASP A 53 1.50 1.81 -12.16
N VAL A 54 0.45 1.49 -11.40
CA VAL A 54 -0.10 2.35 -10.34
C VAL A 54 0.34 1.81 -8.96
N THR A 55 1.26 2.53 -8.34
CA THR A 55 1.75 2.27 -6.99
C THR A 55 1.14 3.27 -6.00
N GLY A 56 0.94 2.85 -4.75
CA GLY A 56 0.33 3.66 -3.69
C GLY A 56 0.62 3.07 -2.31
N ALA A 57 -0.29 3.28 -1.36
CA ALA A 57 -0.21 2.58 -0.07
C ALA A 57 -0.69 1.14 -0.21
N LEU A 58 -0.08 0.22 0.51
CA LEU A 58 -0.54 -1.16 0.63
C LEU A 58 -0.81 -1.48 2.10
N LEU A 59 -2.09 -1.65 2.42
CA LEU A 59 -2.57 -2.02 3.75
C LEU A 59 -2.78 -3.53 3.82
N LEU A 60 -2.18 -4.15 4.83
CA LEU A 60 -2.18 -5.60 5.08
C LEU A 60 -2.83 -5.87 6.44
N ASN A 61 -3.68 -6.88 6.56
CA ASN A 61 -4.33 -7.26 7.83
C ASN A 61 -3.61 -8.36 8.62
N ASN A 62 -2.38 -8.72 8.23
CA ASN A 62 -1.68 -9.86 8.82
C ASN A 62 -0.15 -9.72 8.83
N HIS A 63 0.46 -9.90 10.00
CA HIS A 63 1.92 -9.81 10.19
C HIS A 63 2.73 -10.78 9.32
N SER A 64 2.27 -12.02 9.17
CA SER A 64 2.99 -12.99 8.33
C SER A 64 2.98 -12.56 6.87
N VAL A 65 1.85 -12.00 6.37
CA VAL A 65 1.78 -11.42 5.03
C VAL A 65 2.78 -10.27 4.88
N TYR A 66 2.86 -9.36 5.86
CA TYR A 66 3.81 -8.25 5.82
C TYR A 66 5.27 -8.69 5.75
N ASP A 67 5.66 -9.71 6.53
CA ASP A 67 7.03 -10.25 6.49
C ASP A 67 7.40 -10.85 5.13
N TRP A 68 6.39 -11.33 4.40
CA TRP A 68 6.56 -11.75 3.01
C TRP A 68 6.62 -10.56 2.06
N PHE A 69 5.73 -9.57 2.18
CA PHE A 69 5.59 -8.49 1.20
C PHE A 69 6.70 -7.44 1.30
N TYR A 70 7.09 -7.08 2.52
CA TYR A 70 8.05 -6.03 2.81
C TYR A 70 9.35 -6.12 1.99
N PRO A 71 10.08 -7.26 1.93
CA PRO A 71 11.33 -7.34 1.18
C PRO A 71 11.17 -7.16 -0.34
N TYR A 72 9.99 -7.40 -0.91
CA TYR A 72 9.77 -7.38 -2.37
C TYR A 72 9.05 -6.11 -2.86
N LEU A 73 8.22 -5.48 -2.02
CA LEU A 73 7.40 -4.31 -2.39
C LEU A 73 7.81 -3.03 -1.66
N GLY A 74 8.26 -3.14 -0.40
CA GLY A 74 8.52 -1.98 0.47
C GLY A 74 9.85 -1.26 0.24
N ARG A 75 10.66 -1.71 -0.74
CA ARG A 75 11.94 -1.07 -1.09
C ARG A 75 11.78 0.01 -2.17
N GLY A 76 10.70 0.79 -2.12
CA GLY A 76 10.57 2.04 -2.89
C GLY A 76 9.43 2.12 -3.91
N GLN A 77 8.48 1.19 -3.90
CA GLN A 77 7.28 1.29 -4.75
C GLN A 77 6.02 1.57 -3.94
N TYR A 78 5.79 0.80 -2.88
CA TYR A 78 4.62 0.95 -2.01
C TYR A 78 5.02 1.48 -0.63
N ASP A 79 4.15 2.31 -0.05
CA ASP A 79 4.14 2.57 1.39
C ASP A 79 3.35 1.46 2.08
N LEU A 80 4.04 0.58 2.82
CA LEU A 80 3.39 -0.58 3.44
C LEU A 80 2.92 -0.25 4.85
N PHE A 81 1.66 -0.55 5.11
CA PHE A 81 1.01 -0.38 6.40
C PHE A 81 0.40 -1.70 6.87
N MET A 82 0.35 -1.86 8.19
CA MET A 82 -0.34 -2.97 8.84
C MET A 82 -1.62 -2.45 9.48
N LEU A 83 -2.72 -3.13 9.21
CA LEU A 83 -3.95 -3.04 9.97
C LEU A 83 -3.86 -4.04 11.11
N ASP A 84 -3.94 -3.56 12.35
CA ASP A 84 -3.71 -4.36 13.56
C ASP A 84 -4.85 -4.15 14.55
N ASP A 85 -5.35 -5.25 15.12
CA ASP A 85 -6.42 -5.28 16.13
C ASP A 85 -5.93 -5.19 17.57
N PHE A 86 -4.62 -5.07 17.80
CA PHE A 86 -4.11 -4.97 19.15
C PHE A 86 -4.48 -3.63 19.80
N GLY A 87 -5.51 -3.56 20.64
CA GLY A 87 -5.90 -2.34 21.36
C GLY A 87 -5.35 -2.27 22.79
N ILE A 88 -5.09 -1.05 23.29
CA ILE A 88 -4.94 -0.79 24.74
C ILE A 88 -5.95 0.29 25.17
N PRO A 89 -6.36 0.37 26.45
CA PRO A 89 -7.42 1.31 26.87
C PRO A 89 -7.14 2.77 26.53
N SER A 90 -5.88 3.20 26.54
CA SER A 90 -5.49 4.57 26.18
C SER A 90 -5.34 4.81 24.68
N ASN A 91 -5.40 3.75 23.86
CA ASN A 91 -5.29 3.81 22.40
C ASN A 91 -6.11 2.66 21.78
N PRO A 92 -7.44 2.82 21.68
CA PRO A 92 -8.34 1.80 21.17
C PRO A 92 -8.10 1.57 19.67
N VAL A 93 -8.48 0.39 19.18
CA VAL A 93 -8.24 -0.06 17.80
C VAL A 93 -8.84 0.92 16.79
N GLU A 94 -10.04 1.42 17.08
CA GLU A 94 -10.81 2.32 16.23
C GLU A 94 -10.09 3.65 16.03
N ALA A 95 -9.64 4.29 17.11
CA ALA A 95 -8.94 5.56 17.03
C ALA A 95 -7.60 5.44 16.30
N ARG A 96 -6.85 4.36 16.56
CA ARG A 96 -5.58 4.11 15.86
C ARG A 96 -5.80 3.83 14.38
N THR A 97 -6.78 2.99 14.06
CA THR A 97 -7.09 2.63 12.67
C THR A 97 -7.53 3.87 11.90
N GLN A 98 -8.42 4.68 12.46
CA GLN A 98 -8.84 5.95 11.86
C GLN A 98 -7.63 6.86 11.58
N SER A 99 -6.75 7.05 12.57
CA SER A 99 -5.55 7.89 12.40
C SER A 99 -4.58 7.35 11.33
N LEU A 100 -4.43 6.02 11.22
CA LEU A 100 -3.65 5.39 10.17
C LEU A 100 -4.25 5.66 8.78
N LEU A 101 -5.58 5.52 8.63
CA LEU A 101 -6.27 5.74 7.36
C LEU A 101 -6.20 7.21 6.92
N GLU A 102 -6.36 8.15 7.85
CA GLU A 102 -6.15 9.58 7.59
C GLU A 102 -4.71 9.87 7.14
N THR A 103 -3.73 9.22 7.78
CA THR A 103 -2.33 9.32 7.38
C THR A 103 -2.13 8.81 5.96
N ILE A 104 -2.67 7.63 5.62
CA ILE A 104 -2.60 7.06 4.27
C ILE A 104 -3.19 8.03 3.24
N ALA A 105 -4.41 8.50 3.48
CA ALA A 105 -5.11 9.40 2.54
C ALA A 105 -4.40 10.74 2.36
N SER A 106 -3.60 11.19 3.33
CA SER A 106 -2.79 12.41 3.21
C SER A 106 -1.54 12.25 2.32
N HIS A 107 -1.11 11.01 2.04
CA HIS A 107 0.11 10.72 1.29
C HIS A 107 -0.14 10.17 -0.12
N THR A 108 -1.30 9.58 -0.38
CA THR A 108 -1.61 8.93 -1.67
C THR A 108 -3.11 8.99 -1.98
N ASP A 109 -3.42 9.06 -3.28
CA ASP A 109 -4.79 8.91 -3.81
C ASP A 109 -5.10 7.46 -4.19
N VAL A 110 -4.18 6.52 -3.93
CA VAL A 110 -4.30 5.10 -4.28
C VAL A 110 -4.02 4.23 -3.07
N LEU A 111 -4.97 3.36 -2.75
CA LEU A 111 -4.89 2.40 -1.66
C LEU A 111 -5.15 0.98 -2.17
N TRP A 112 -4.15 0.13 -2.00
CA TRP A 112 -4.30 -1.31 -2.11
C TRP A 112 -4.57 -1.92 -0.73
N ILE A 113 -5.51 -2.85 -0.66
CA ILE A 113 -5.80 -3.64 0.53
C ILE A 113 -5.63 -5.10 0.17
N TYR A 114 -4.75 -5.80 0.88
CA TYR A 114 -4.71 -7.25 0.85
C TYR A 114 -5.31 -7.81 2.14
N ASP A 115 -6.44 -8.47 1.97
CA ASP A 115 -7.16 -9.17 3.02
C ASP A 115 -6.83 -10.65 2.94
N VAL A 116 -6.10 -11.17 3.93
CA VAL A 116 -5.64 -12.56 3.92
C VAL A 116 -6.77 -13.57 4.13
N ASP A 117 -7.87 -13.17 4.76
CA ASP A 117 -9.00 -14.04 5.08
C ASP A 117 -10.32 -13.25 4.94
N PRO A 118 -10.82 -13.08 3.70
CA PRO A 118 -12.01 -12.26 3.43
C PRO A 118 -13.31 -12.84 3.98
N ALA A 119 -13.27 -14.01 4.63
CA ALA A 119 -14.41 -14.60 5.33
C ALA A 119 -14.53 -14.09 6.79
N VAL A 120 -13.49 -13.43 7.31
CA VAL A 120 -13.44 -12.90 8.67
C VAL A 120 -13.26 -11.39 8.60
N THR A 121 -14.14 -10.64 9.26
CA THR A 121 -13.95 -9.19 9.44
C THR A 121 -13.40 -8.95 10.84
N THR A 122 -12.25 -8.30 10.91
CA THR A 122 -11.63 -7.83 12.14
C THR A 122 -12.17 -6.47 12.60
N PRO A 123 -12.06 -6.10 13.89
CA PRO A 123 -12.45 -4.76 14.36
C PRO A 123 -11.81 -3.62 13.57
N ALA A 124 -10.52 -3.72 13.22
CA ALA A 124 -9.87 -2.71 12.41
C ALA A 124 -10.42 -2.67 10.96
N GLU A 125 -10.84 -3.81 10.40
CA GLU A 125 -11.49 -3.87 9.10
C GLU A 125 -12.92 -3.32 9.10
N GLU A 126 -13.65 -3.44 10.22
CA GLU A 126 -14.94 -2.76 10.39
C GLU A 126 -14.77 -1.25 10.28
N VAL A 127 -13.73 -0.70 10.94
CA VAL A 127 -13.39 0.73 10.89
C VAL A 127 -12.97 1.13 9.48
N LEU A 128 -12.12 0.35 8.82
CA LEU A 128 -11.75 0.56 7.42
C LEU A 128 -12.97 0.58 6.49
N THR A 129 -13.88 -0.38 6.67
CA THR A 129 -15.10 -0.48 5.86
C THR A 129 -15.99 0.74 6.07
N ALA A 130 -16.17 1.18 7.31
CA ALA A 130 -16.91 2.40 7.62
C ALA A 130 -16.25 3.66 7.04
N TRP A 131 -14.91 3.72 7.06
CA TRP A 131 -14.13 4.84 6.52
C TRP A 131 -14.21 4.93 4.99
N LEU A 132 -14.15 3.78 4.30
CA LEU A 132 -14.36 3.71 2.85
C LEU A 132 -15.82 4.09 2.46
N GLY A 133 -16.78 3.84 3.35
CA GLY A 133 -18.19 4.11 3.12
C GLY A 133 -18.71 3.38 1.88
N ASP A 134 -19.38 4.12 0.99
CA ASP A 134 -19.92 3.57 -0.27
C ASP A 134 -18.89 3.56 -1.42
N LEU A 135 -17.62 3.89 -1.18
CA LEU A 135 -16.59 3.93 -2.22
C LEU A 135 -16.37 2.53 -2.81
N PRO A 136 -16.67 2.29 -4.10
CA PRO A 136 -16.45 0.99 -4.69
C PRO A 136 -14.95 0.78 -4.99
N PRO A 137 -14.43 -0.45 -4.85
CA PRO A 137 -13.09 -0.76 -5.32
C PRO A 137 -13.03 -0.65 -6.85
N ALA A 138 -11.98 -0.02 -7.36
CA ALA A 138 -11.67 0.04 -8.78
C ALA A 138 -11.24 -1.34 -9.33
N HIS A 139 -10.71 -2.19 -8.46
CA HIS A 139 -10.32 -3.55 -8.81
C HIS A 139 -10.53 -4.49 -7.62
N ILE A 140 -10.97 -5.72 -7.90
CA ILE A 140 -11.05 -6.82 -6.94
C ILE A 140 -10.49 -8.07 -7.59
N GLN A 141 -9.63 -8.79 -6.87
CA GLN A 141 -9.11 -10.07 -7.29
C GLN A 141 -8.93 -11.01 -6.09
N ASP A 142 -9.50 -12.21 -6.16
CA ASP A 142 -9.16 -13.29 -5.23
C ASP A 142 -7.85 -13.93 -5.70
N ILE A 143 -6.85 -13.98 -4.81
CA ILE A 143 -5.47 -14.40 -5.15
C ILE A 143 -4.74 -14.89 -3.89
N ASP A 144 -3.94 -15.95 -4.04
CA ASP A 144 -3.13 -16.54 -2.95
C ASP A 144 -3.93 -16.87 -1.67
N GLY A 145 -5.20 -17.24 -1.83
CA GLY A 145 -6.11 -17.55 -0.72
C GLY A 145 -6.71 -16.33 -0.02
N GLY A 146 -6.29 -15.11 -0.37
CA GLY A 146 -6.85 -13.85 0.10
C GLY A 146 -7.58 -13.07 -1.00
N ARG A 147 -7.85 -11.80 -0.71
CA ARG A 147 -8.52 -10.84 -1.61
C ARG A 147 -7.73 -9.54 -1.69
N LEU A 148 -7.28 -9.21 -2.88
CA LEU A 148 -6.64 -7.95 -3.22
C LEU A 148 -7.69 -6.97 -3.76
N ARG A 149 -7.76 -5.77 -3.19
CA ARG A 149 -8.66 -4.69 -3.60
C ARG A 149 -7.87 -3.42 -3.87
N LEU A 150 -8.25 -2.69 -4.93
CA LEU A 150 -7.74 -1.36 -5.23
C LEU A 150 -8.83 -0.33 -5.01
N PHE A 151 -8.51 0.74 -4.30
CA PHE A 151 -9.36 1.91 -4.14
C PHE A 151 -8.62 3.15 -4.64
N ILE A 152 -9.36 4.01 -5.34
CA ILE A 152 -8.92 5.36 -5.67
C ILE A 152 -9.55 6.28 -4.64
N LEU A 153 -8.71 6.86 -3.79
CA LEU A 153 -9.13 7.76 -2.72
C LEU A 153 -9.37 9.13 -3.34
N GLU A 154 -10.60 9.63 -3.26
CA GLU A 154 -10.87 11.02 -3.58
C GLU A 154 -10.41 11.87 -2.39
N ASN A 155 -9.45 12.76 -2.61
CA ASN A 155 -8.98 13.71 -1.62
C ASN A 155 -10.19 14.47 -1.03
N GLN A 156 -10.64 14.10 0.18
CA GLN A 156 -11.84 14.60 0.86
C GLN A 156 -11.79 16.10 1.25
N GLN A 157 -10.88 16.89 0.67
CA GLN A 157 -10.66 18.30 0.98
C GLN A 157 -11.74 19.28 0.49
N GLN A 158 -12.95 18.85 0.10
CA GLN A 158 -13.98 19.79 -0.41
C GLN A 158 -15.30 19.88 0.37
N ASN A 159 -15.52 19.16 1.47
CA ASN A 159 -16.78 19.28 2.22
C ASN A 159 -16.68 19.99 3.59
N ALA A 160 -15.56 20.63 3.92
CA ALA A 160 -15.36 21.32 5.21
C ALA A 160 -15.46 22.86 5.17
N THR A 161 -16.13 23.46 4.18
CA THR A 161 -16.48 24.89 4.21
C THR A 161 -17.84 25.15 3.58
N SER A 162 -18.90 25.05 4.38
CA SER A 162 -20.11 25.88 4.26
C SER A 162 -20.95 25.79 5.54
N PRO A 163 -20.87 26.79 6.43
CA PRO A 163 -22.03 27.38 7.08
C PRO A 163 -22.59 28.55 6.27
#